data_AF-A0A815G537-F1
#
_entry.id   AF-A0A815G537-F1
#
_cell.length_a   1.000
_cell.length_b   1.000
_cell.length_c   1.000
_cell.angle_alpha   90.00
_cell.angle_beta   90.00
_cell.angle_gamma   90.00
#
_symmetry.space_group_name_H-M   'P 1'
#
loop_
_entity.id
_entity.type
_entity.pdbx_description
1 polymer ?
#
loop_
_entity_poly.entity_id
_entity_poly.type
_entity_poly.pdbx_seq_one_letter_code
_entity_poly.pdbx_strand_id
1 'polypeptide(L)'
;MSSLVIPLVLGIFTVVITVYQLREAKIERREDRNESRNQRRQEENHQRQLATARYRDELLVAYITDMATLLQRNKGSLTSNEVTAIVARVKTLTVLRQLDAQRKTQIILFLYEAHQLTETRAHRPLDLSKAKLLDMDFRDLALNEKQLDSLSLTGVFISNATFIDVEMKH
;
A
#
# COMPACT_ATOMS: atom_id res chain seq x y z
N MET A 1 38.06 58.81 45.64
CA MET A 1 38.58 57.68 44.84
C MET A 1 37.44 56.77 44.37
N SER A 2 36.35 57.32 43.82
CA SER A 2 35.08 56.57 43.70
C SER A 2 34.37 56.66 42.32
N SER A 3 35.05 57.13 41.25
CA SER A 3 34.39 57.28 39.93
C SER A 3 34.69 56.16 38.91
N LEU A 4 35.66 55.27 39.18
CA LEU A 4 36.07 54.20 38.25
C LEU A 4 35.38 52.85 38.47
N VAL A 5 34.72 52.66 39.62
CA VAL A 5 34.07 51.38 39.97
C VAL A 5 32.79 51.16 39.16
N ILE A 6 32.02 52.22 38.93
CA ILE A 6 30.73 52.18 38.21
C ILE A 6 30.90 51.69 36.75
N PRO A 7 31.80 52.27 35.92
CA PRO A 7 31.97 51.80 34.54
C PRO A 7 32.53 50.38 34.43
N LEU A 8 33.38 49.96 35.38
CA LEU A 8 33.95 48.61 35.39
C LEU A 8 32.89 47.53 35.67
N VAL A 9 32.01 47.78 36.66
CA VAL A 9 30.90 46.87 36.99
C VAL A 9 29.92 46.74 35.84
N LEU A 10 29.63 47.85 35.14
CA LEU A 10 28.77 47.86 33.95
C LEU A 10 29.34 47.03 32.78
N GLY A 11 30.66 47.13 32.55
CA GLY A 11 31.35 46.33 31.54
C GLY A 11 31.29 44.83 31.82
N ILE A 12 31.51 44.41 33.06
CA ILE A 12 31.44 43.00 33.45
C ILE A 12 29.99 42.47 33.30
N PHE A 13 29.01 43.26 33.74
CA PHE A 13 27.60 42.90 33.66
C PHE A 13 27.13 42.68 32.21
N THR A 14 27.51 43.58 31.30
CA THR A 14 27.17 43.47 29.87
C THR A 14 27.79 42.23 29.24
N VAL A 15 29.07 41.93 29.49
CA VAL A 15 29.70 40.71 28.97
C VAL A 15 29.00 39.43 29.47
N VAL A 16 28.64 39.36 30.75
CA VAL A 16 27.92 38.20 31.31
C VAL A 16 26.57 38.00 30.61
N ILE A 17 25.77 39.07 30.46
CA ILE A 17 24.48 39.01 29.76
C ILE A 17 24.66 38.53 28.32
N THR A 18 25.62 39.10 27.58
CA THR A 18 25.87 38.71 26.19
C THR A 18 26.26 37.24 26.07
N VAL A 19 27.07 36.71 27.01
CA VAL A 19 27.45 35.29 27.02
C VAL A 19 26.24 34.39 27.31
N TYR A 20 25.35 34.78 28.23
CA TYR A 20 24.11 34.04 28.48
C TYR A 20 23.18 34.04 27.26
N GLN A 21 22.95 35.20 26.64
CA GLN A 21 22.12 35.33 25.44
C GLN A 21 22.67 34.50 24.26
N LEU A 22 23.99 34.47 24.08
CA LEU A 22 24.64 33.66 23.04
C LEU A 22 24.51 32.14 23.26
N ARG A 23 24.33 31.69 24.51
CA ARG A 23 24.11 30.27 24.81
C ARG A 23 22.68 29.85 24.47
N GLU A 24 21.69 30.63 24.91
CA GLU A 24 20.28 30.37 24.62
C GLU A 24 20.00 30.40 23.11
N ALA A 25 20.49 31.43 22.40
CA ALA A 25 20.32 31.54 20.96
C ALA A 25 20.95 30.37 20.17
N LYS A 26 21.95 29.67 20.73
CA LYS A 26 22.52 28.47 20.09
C LYS A 26 21.70 27.22 20.37
N ILE A 27 21.05 27.12 21.52
CA ILE A 27 20.16 26.01 21.88
C ILE A 27 18.89 26.09 21.05
N GLU A 28 18.24 27.27 21.03
CA GLU A 28 17.03 27.55 20.24
C GLU A 28 17.25 27.23 18.74
N ARG A 29 18.34 27.73 18.14
CA ARG A 29 18.68 27.42 16.74
C ARG A 29 18.89 25.93 16.47
N ARG A 30 19.34 25.14 17.47
CA ARG A 30 19.50 23.70 17.32
C ARG A 30 18.16 23.00 17.38
N GLU A 31 17.28 23.43 18.29
CA GLU A 31 15.91 22.93 18.40
C GLU A 31 15.12 23.24 17.14
N ASP A 32 15.08 24.50 16.69
CA ASP A 32 14.44 24.91 15.44
C ASP A 32 14.93 24.10 14.23
N ARG A 33 16.24 23.86 14.17
CA ARG A 33 16.85 23.08 13.08
C ARG A 33 16.44 21.61 13.15
N ASN A 34 16.32 21.04 14.35
CA ASN A 34 15.90 19.67 14.54
C ASN A 34 14.41 19.51 14.24
N GLU A 35 13.57 20.43 14.69
CA GLU A 35 12.14 20.47 14.37
C GLU A 35 11.92 20.60 12.87
N SER A 36 12.59 21.56 12.22
CA SER A 36 12.53 21.73 10.76
C SER A 36 12.97 20.46 10.01
N ARG A 37 13.99 19.75 10.51
CA ARG A 37 14.45 18.48 9.92
C ARG A 37 13.42 17.36 10.11
N ASN A 38 12.82 17.28 11.29
CA ASN A 38 11.80 16.27 11.59
C ASN A 38 10.53 16.51 10.77
N GLN A 39 10.08 17.75 10.64
CA GLN A 39 8.97 18.14 9.79
C GLN A 39 9.23 17.75 8.33
N ARG A 40 10.39 18.12 7.77
CA ARG A 40 10.76 17.72 6.39
C ARG A 40 10.78 16.20 6.21
N ARG A 41 11.32 15.45 7.16
CA ARG A 41 11.33 13.98 7.10
C ARG A 41 9.93 13.38 7.14
N GLN A 42 9.04 13.92 7.98
CA GLN A 42 7.65 13.49 8.04
C GLN A 42 6.94 13.77 6.72
N GLU A 43 7.15 14.96 6.17
CA GLU A 43 6.56 15.40 4.91
C GLU A 43 7.07 14.58 3.72
N GLU A 44 8.37 14.32 3.65
CA GLU A 44 8.98 13.42 2.65
C GLU A 44 8.42 11.99 2.76
N ASN A 45 8.30 11.46 3.97
CA ASN A 45 7.72 10.13 4.19
C ASN A 45 6.25 10.08 3.78
N HIS A 46 5.48 11.11 4.12
CA HIS A 46 4.08 11.22 3.73
C HIS A 46 3.93 11.30 2.21
N GLN A 47 4.74 12.12 1.55
CA GLN A 47 4.76 12.21 0.09
C GLN A 47 5.13 10.89 -0.58
N ARG A 48 6.12 10.15 -0.05
CA ARG A 48 6.49 8.82 -0.55
C ARG A 48 5.36 7.80 -0.37
N GLN A 49 4.66 7.83 0.76
CA GLN A 49 3.50 6.97 1.00
C GLN A 49 2.36 7.28 0.02
N LEU A 50 2.03 8.56 -0.17
CA LEU A 50 1.04 8.99 -1.15
C LEU A 50 1.41 8.59 -2.58
N ALA A 51 2.67 8.78 -2.98
CA ALA A 51 3.15 8.39 -4.30
C ALA A 51 3.06 6.87 -4.49
N THR A 52 3.43 6.08 -3.47
CA THR A 52 3.30 4.61 -3.50
C THR A 52 1.85 4.16 -3.59
N ALA A 53 0.95 4.80 -2.84
CA ALA A 53 -0.49 4.51 -2.89
C ALA A 53 -1.06 4.79 -4.28
N ARG A 54 -0.77 5.97 -4.85
CA ARG A 54 -1.20 6.35 -6.21
C ARG A 54 -0.68 5.38 -7.26
N TYR A 55 0.60 5.01 -7.19
CA TYR A 55 1.18 4.03 -8.11
C TYR A 55 0.44 2.69 -8.06
N ARG A 56 0.08 2.22 -6.87
CA ARG A 56 -0.68 0.97 -6.71
C ARG A 56 -2.12 1.10 -7.22
N ASP A 57 -2.76 2.24 -7.05
CA ASP A 57 -4.08 2.52 -7.64
C ASP A 57 -4.03 2.52 -9.17
N GLU A 58 -3.02 3.16 -9.75
CA GLU A 58 -2.80 3.15 -11.20
C GLU A 58 -2.55 1.73 -11.72
N LEU A 59 -1.75 0.92 -11.02
CA LEU A 59 -1.53 -0.48 -11.37
C LEU A 59 -2.81 -1.30 -11.34
N LEU A 60 -3.67 -1.09 -10.33
CA LEU A 60 -4.94 -1.77 -10.22
C LEU A 60 -5.87 -1.39 -11.37
N VAL A 61 -6.03 -0.09 -11.66
CA VAL A 61 -6.88 0.40 -12.75
C VAL A 61 -6.37 -0.15 -14.08
N ALA A 62 -5.07 -0.05 -14.35
CA ALA A 62 -4.46 -0.58 -15.57
C ALA A 62 -4.71 -2.09 -15.72
N TYR A 63 -4.57 -2.86 -14.64
CA TYR A 63 -4.85 -4.28 -14.64
C TYR A 63 -6.32 -4.58 -14.97
N ILE A 64 -7.27 -3.90 -14.32
CA ILE A 64 -8.71 -4.10 -14.57
C ILE A 64 -9.03 -3.75 -16.03
N THR A 65 -8.51 -2.64 -16.55
CA THR A 65 -8.70 -2.22 -17.95
C THR A 65 -8.13 -3.25 -18.93
N ASP A 66 -6.93 -3.75 -18.67
CA ASP A 66 -6.28 -4.77 -19.51
C ASP A 66 -7.10 -6.06 -19.54
N MET A 67 -7.52 -6.55 -18.36
CA MET A 67 -8.29 -7.79 -18.26
C MET A 67 -9.69 -7.63 -18.84
N ALA A 68 -10.35 -6.49 -18.65
CA ALA A 68 -11.64 -6.19 -19.28
C ALA A 68 -11.53 -6.21 -20.82
N THR A 69 -10.46 -5.63 -21.36
CA THR A 69 -10.17 -5.67 -22.81
C THR A 69 -9.94 -7.10 -23.30
N LEU A 70 -9.18 -7.89 -22.55
CA LEU A 70 -8.97 -9.31 -22.89
C LEU A 70 -10.28 -10.09 -22.85
N LEU A 71 -11.11 -9.90 -21.83
CA LEU A 71 -12.43 -10.53 -21.72
C LEU A 71 -13.30 -10.18 -22.92
N GLN A 72 -13.39 -8.88 -23.28
CA GLN A 72 -14.20 -8.43 -24.41
C GLN A 72 -13.75 -9.07 -25.73
N ARG A 73 -12.44 -9.18 -25.96
CA ARG A 73 -11.88 -9.79 -27.17
C ARG A 73 -12.04 -11.32 -27.21
N ASN A 74 -12.12 -11.98 -26.06
CA ASN A 74 -12.16 -13.43 -25.94
C ASN A 74 -13.53 -13.97 -25.49
N LYS A 75 -14.61 -13.26 -25.86
CA LYS A 75 -16.02 -13.67 -25.60
C LYS A 75 -16.30 -13.92 -24.10
N GLY A 76 -15.71 -13.09 -23.23
CA GLY A 76 -15.91 -13.16 -21.79
C GLY A 76 -15.07 -14.22 -21.07
N SER A 77 -14.03 -14.76 -21.68
CA SER A 77 -13.15 -15.75 -21.03
C SER A 77 -11.67 -15.41 -21.20
N LEU A 78 -10.92 -15.46 -20.10
CA LEU A 78 -9.46 -15.35 -20.10
C LEU A 78 -8.77 -16.69 -20.40
N THR A 79 -9.50 -17.80 -20.35
CA THR A 79 -8.94 -19.16 -20.42
C THR A 79 -9.43 -19.96 -21.63
N SER A 80 -10.30 -19.40 -22.46
CA SER A 80 -10.80 -20.03 -23.69
C SER A 80 -9.73 -20.22 -24.77
N ASN A 81 -8.64 -19.46 -24.70
CA ASN A 81 -7.49 -19.54 -25.60
C ASN A 81 -6.20 -19.63 -24.78
N GLU A 82 -5.28 -20.51 -25.17
CA GLU A 82 -4.03 -20.75 -24.45
C GLU A 82 -3.15 -19.50 -24.33
N VAL A 83 -3.00 -18.74 -25.41
CA VAL A 83 -2.20 -17.50 -25.42
C VAL A 83 -2.83 -16.46 -24.49
N THR A 84 -4.15 -16.28 -24.57
CA THR A 84 -4.88 -15.39 -23.65
C THR A 84 -4.73 -15.83 -22.20
N ALA A 85 -4.80 -17.14 -21.93
CA ALA A 85 -4.67 -17.71 -20.58
C ALA A 85 -3.29 -17.43 -20.00
N ILE A 86 -2.23 -17.63 -20.78
CA ILE A 86 -0.85 -17.34 -20.36
C ILE A 86 -0.68 -15.85 -20.06
N VAL A 87 -1.16 -14.97 -20.95
CA VAL A 87 -1.04 -13.52 -20.77
C VAL A 87 -1.80 -13.06 -19.53
N ALA A 88 -3.05 -13.49 -19.36
CA ALA A 88 -3.86 -13.19 -18.19
C ALA A 88 -3.16 -13.67 -16.91
N ARG A 89 -2.75 -14.94 -16.87
CA ARG A 89 -2.06 -15.52 -15.71
C ARG A 89 -0.80 -14.76 -15.34
N VAL A 90 0.09 -14.47 -16.30
CA VAL A 90 1.34 -13.77 -16.03
C VAL A 90 1.07 -12.35 -15.52
N LYS A 91 0.13 -11.63 -16.14
CA LYS A 91 -0.24 -10.28 -15.69
C LYS A 91 -0.84 -10.30 -14.28
N THR A 92 -1.79 -11.18 -14.01
CA THR A 92 -2.41 -11.32 -12.67
C THR A 92 -1.37 -11.62 -11.60
N LEU A 93 -0.52 -12.63 -11.81
CA LEU A 93 0.52 -12.98 -10.84
C LEU A 93 1.55 -11.86 -10.64
N THR A 94 1.86 -11.08 -11.67
CA THR A 94 2.79 -9.96 -11.59
C THR A 94 2.21 -8.79 -10.81
N VAL A 95 0.93 -8.47 -11.04
CA VAL A 95 0.26 -7.36 -10.35
C VAL A 95 -0.03 -7.73 -8.89
N LEU A 96 -0.48 -8.94 -8.61
CA LEU A 96 -0.71 -9.43 -7.24
C LEU A 96 0.56 -9.41 -6.36
N ARG A 97 1.77 -9.43 -6.93
CA ARG A 97 3.01 -9.29 -6.16
C ARG A 97 3.33 -7.86 -5.75
N GLN A 98 2.79 -6.86 -6.47
CA GLN A 98 3.12 -5.44 -6.28
C GLN A 98 2.08 -4.69 -5.43
N LEU A 99 0.84 -5.18 -5.43
CA LEU A 99 -0.26 -4.56 -4.71
C LEU A 99 -0.27 -4.95 -3.23
N ASP A 100 -0.85 -4.07 -2.40
CA ASP A 100 -1.20 -4.37 -1.01
C ASP A 100 -2.51 -5.18 -0.93
N ALA A 101 -2.79 -5.69 0.27
CA ALA A 101 -3.88 -6.62 0.51
C ALA A 101 -5.24 -6.10 0.03
N GLN A 102 -5.57 -4.83 0.31
CA GLN A 102 -6.84 -4.21 -0.11
C GLN A 102 -7.03 -4.28 -1.63
N ARG A 103 -6.00 -3.93 -2.40
CA ARG A 103 -6.09 -3.94 -3.87
C ARG A 103 -6.01 -5.35 -4.44
N LYS A 104 -5.34 -6.29 -3.77
CA LYS A 104 -5.41 -7.72 -4.13
C LYS A 104 -6.83 -8.26 -3.98
N THR A 105 -7.54 -7.92 -2.89
CA THR A 105 -8.95 -8.28 -2.70
C THR A 105 -9.78 -7.81 -3.90
N GLN A 106 -9.58 -6.57 -4.36
CA GLN A 106 -10.31 -6.02 -5.52
C GLN A 106 -10.02 -6.78 -6.83
N ILE A 107 -8.78 -7.25 -7.04
CA ILE A 107 -8.46 -8.12 -8.19
C ILE A 107 -9.18 -9.46 -8.09
N ILE A 108 -9.17 -10.09 -6.91
CA ILE A 108 -9.83 -11.38 -6.71
C ILE A 108 -11.34 -11.23 -6.93
N LEU A 109 -11.94 -10.15 -6.41
CA LEU A 109 -13.34 -9.81 -6.62
C LEU A 109 -13.67 -9.69 -8.11
N PHE A 110 -12.95 -8.85 -8.82
CA PHE A 110 -13.15 -8.64 -10.25
C PHE A 110 -13.07 -9.97 -11.03
N LEU A 111 -12.05 -10.78 -10.77
CA LEU A 111 -11.88 -12.06 -11.46
C LEU A 111 -13.00 -13.06 -11.10
N TYR A 112 -13.47 -13.04 -9.86
CA TYR A 112 -14.59 -13.87 -9.42
C TYR A 112 -15.90 -13.44 -10.09
N GLU A 113 -16.24 -12.15 -10.08
CA GLU A 113 -17.45 -11.59 -10.70
C GLU A 113 -17.46 -11.79 -12.22
N ALA A 114 -16.29 -11.74 -12.83
CA ALA A 114 -16.13 -12.08 -14.25
C ALA A 114 -16.20 -13.59 -14.52
N HIS A 115 -16.48 -14.43 -13.53
CA HIS A 115 -16.46 -15.90 -13.60
C HIS A 115 -15.11 -16.52 -13.99
N GLN A 116 -14.00 -15.78 -13.83
CA GLN A 116 -12.67 -16.27 -14.19
C GLN A 116 -12.01 -17.10 -13.09
N LEU A 117 -12.60 -17.15 -11.88
CA LEU A 117 -12.14 -18.01 -10.80
C LEU A 117 -13.09 -19.17 -10.48
N THR A 118 -14.17 -19.32 -11.25
CA THR A 118 -15.16 -20.39 -11.07
C THR A 118 -15.13 -21.33 -12.27
N GLU A 119 -15.26 -22.64 -12.01
CA GLU A 119 -15.38 -23.63 -13.08
C GLU A 119 -16.76 -23.47 -13.73
N THR A 120 -16.80 -23.32 -15.05
CA THR A 120 -18.05 -23.27 -15.80
C THR A 120 -18.04 -24.30 -16.93
N ARG A 121 -19.20 -24.57 -17.53
CA ARG A 121 -19.28 -25.44 -18.71
C ARG A 121 -18.48 -24.90 -19.90
N ALA A 122 -18.20 -23.59 -19.93
CA ALA A 122 -17.58 -22.93 -21.06
C ALA A 122 -16.05 -22.80 -20.92
N HIS A 123 -15.52 -22.76 -19.69
CA HIS A 123 -14.11 -22.52 -19.46
C HIS A 123 -13.64 -22.96 -18.07
N ARG A 124 -12.35 -23.27 -17.99
CA ARG A 124 -11.68 -23.55 -16.72
C ARG A 124 -11.32 -22.24 -15.98
N PRO A 125 -11.20 -22.26 -14.65
CA PRO A 125 -10.68 -21.14 -13.88
C PRO A 125 -9.29 -20.71 -14.33
N LEU A 126 -9.01 -19.42 -14.19
CA LEU A 126 -7.68 -18.86 -14.35
C LEU A 126 -6.77 -19.43 -13.27
N ASP A 127 -5.68 -20.07 -13.70
CA ASP A 127 -4.71 -20.66 -12.79
C ASP A 127 -3.95 -19.56 -12.02
N LEU A 128 -4.29 -19.38 -10.75
CA LEU A 128 -3.59 -18.51 -9.82
C LEU A 128 -2.58 -19.25 -8.95
N SER A 129 -2.22 -20.49 -9.30
CA SER A 129 -1.18 -21.22 -8.58
C SER A 129 0.08 -20.36 -8.47
N LYS A 130 0.67 -20.36 -7.26
CA LYS A 130 1.82 -19.52 -6.86
C LYS A 130 1.49 -18.06 -6.55
N ALA A 131 0.22 -17.65 -6.57
CA ALA A 131 -0.18 -16.38 -5.99
C ALA A 131 0.05 -16.39 -4.47
N LYS A 132 0.54 -15.27 -3.95
CA LYS A 132 0.69 -15.03 -2.51
C LYS A 132 -0.29 -13.96 -2.10
N LEU A 133 -1.30 -14.38 -1.37
CA LEU A 133 -2.39 -13.54 -0.95
C LEU A 133 -2.38 -13.43 0.59
N LEU A 134 -1.75 -12.36 1.07
CA LEU A 134 -1.51 -12.12 2.49
C LEU A 134 -2.42 -10.99 2.97
N ASP A 135 -2.92 -11.11 4.20
CA ASP A 135 -3.64 -10.08 4.94
C ASP A 135 -4.90 -9.56 4.23
N MET A 136 -5.51 -10.39 3.38
CA MET A 136 -6.70 -10.01 2.62
C MET A 136 -7.95 -9.98 3.51
N ASP A 137 -8.76 -8.95 3.30
CA ASP A 137 -10.08 -8.85 3.90
C ASP A 137 -11.15 -9.20 2.87
N PHE A 138 -11.90 -10.28 3.12
CA PHE A 138 -13.04 -10.71 2.29
C PHE A 138 -14.38 -10.35 2.92
N ARG A 139 -14.42 -9.59 4.02
CA ARG A 139 -15.70 -9.32 4.69
C ARG A 139 -16.65 -8.49 3.84
N ASP A 140 -16.13 -7.62 3.00
CA ASP A 140 -16.96 -6.83 2.07
C ASP A 140 -17.40 -7.63 0.83
N LEU A 141 -16.94 -8.87 0.71
CA LEU A 141 -17.38 -9.74 -0.37
C LEU A 141 -18.68 -10.39 0.06
N ALA A 142 -19.77 -10.01 -0.63
CA ALA A 142 -21.09 -10.62 -0.49
C ALA A 142 -21.14 -12.07 -1.03
N LEU A 143 -20.06 -12.83 -0.82
CA LEU A 143 -19.96 -14.23 -1.15
C LEU A 143 -20.61 -15.03 -0.03
N ASN A 144 -21.63 -15.82 -0.39
CA ASN A 144 -22.11 -16.85 0.51
C ASN A 144 -21.20 -18.09 0.47
N GLU A 145 -21.36 -18.97 1.46
CA GLU A 145 -20.60 -20.24 1.58
C GLU A 145 -20.52 -21.01 0.26
N LYS A 146 -21.64 -21.16 -0.45
CA LYS A 146 -21.72 -21.85 -1.74
C LYS A 146 -20.87 -21.20 -2.84
N GLN A 147 -20.76 -19.87 -2.83
CA GLN A 147 -19.93 -19.14 -3.78
C GLN A 147 -18.44 -19.30 -3.49
N LEU A 148 -18.07 -19.35 -2.21
CA LEU A 148 -16.69 -19.63 -1.79
C LEU A 148 -16.27 -21.05 -2.13
N ASP A 149 -17.16 -22.04 -1.96
CA ASP A 149 -16.90 -23.43 -2.36
C ASP A 149 -16.64 -23.58 -3.87
N SER A 150 -17.20 -22.69 -4.69
CA SER A 150 -17.01 -22.70 -6.14
C SER A 150 -15.73 -21.99 -6.61
N LEU A 151 -15.04 -21.28 -5.70
CA LEU A 151 -13.87 -20.47 -6.00
C LEU A 151 -12.62 -21.35 -6.11
N SER A 152 -12.02 -21.38 -7.30
CA SER A 152 -10.76 -22.10 -7.51
C SER A 152 -9.57 -21.26 -7.07
N LEU A 153 -9.11 -21.51 -5.84
CA LEU A 153 -7.85 -20.99 -5.28
C LEU A 153 -6.80 -22.11 -5.13
N THR A 154 -6.88 -23.14 -5.97
CA THR A 154 -5.97 -24.29 -5.91
C THR A 154 -4.51 -23.83 -6.04
N GLY A 155 -3.66 -24.21 -5.09
CA GLY A 155 -2.23 -23.86 -5.09
C GLY A 155 -1.93 -22.37 -4.84
N VAL A 156 -2.91 -21.61 -4.37
CA VAL A 156 -2.73 -20.24 -3.88
C VAL A 156 -2.29 -20.28 -2.41
N PHE A 157 -1.27 -19.51 -2.06
CA PHE A 157 -0.87 -19.35 -0.66
C PHE A 157 -1.68 -18.22 -0.03
N ILE A 158 -2.53 -18.57 0.93
CA ILE A 158 -3.39 -17.63 1.67
C ILE A 158 -2.97 -17.64 3.15
N SER A 159 -2.71 -16.47 3.72
CA SER A 159 -2.47 -16.33 5.16
C SER A 159 -3.06 -15.03 5.69
N ASN A 160 -3.54 -15.04 6.94
CA ASN A 160 -4.19 -13.89 7.59
C ASN A 160 -5.39 -13.34 6.80
N ALA A 161 -6.10 -14.20 6.07
CA ALA A 161 -7.30 -13.79 5.37
C ALA A 161 -8.52 -13.87 6.29
N THR A 162 -9.40 -12.85 6.22
CA THR A 162 -10.64 -12.80 7.00
C THR A 162 -11.84 -12.99 6.09
N PHE A 163 -12.77 -13.88 6.45
CA PHE A 163 -14.03 -14.16 5.74
C PHE A 163 -15.22 -13.94 6.68
N ILE A 164 -16.42 -13.63 6.16
CA ILE A 164 -17.65 -13.62 6.96
C ILE A 164 -18.21 -15.04 7.00
N ASP A 165 -18.38 -15.58 8.22
CA ASP A 165 -19.26 -16.72 8.52
C ASP A 165 -19.08 -17.95 7.60
N VAL A 166 -17.83 -18.27 7.26
CA VAL A 166 -17.51 -19.40 6.37
C VAL A 166 -16.41 -20.25 7.00
N GLU A 167 -16.74 -21.50 7.31
CA GLU A 167 -15.75 -22.54 7.57
C GLU A 167 -15.18 -23.04 6.23
N MET A 168 -13.94 -22.65 5.89
CA MET A 168 -13.27 -23.22 4.72
C MET A 168 -12.89 -24.67 5.01
N LYS A 169 -13.53 -25.63 4.34
CA LYS A 169 -13.08 -27.03 4.36
C LYS A 169 -11.77 -27.15 3.59
N HIS A 170 -10.70 -27.49 4.31
CA HIS A 170 -9.36 -27.74 3.77
C HIS A 170 -9.29 -28.97 2.87
#